data_AF-A0A3P8VJB3-F1
#
_entry.id   AF-A0A3P8VJB3-F1
#
_cell.length_a   1.000
_cell.length_b   1.000
_cell.length_c   1.000
_cell.angle_alpha   90.00
_cell.angle_beta   90.00
_cell.angle_gamma   90.00
#
_symmetry.space_group_name_H-M   'P 1'
#
loop_
_entity.id
_entity.type
_entity.pdbx_description
1 polymer ?
#
loop_
_entity_poly.entity_id
_entity_poly.type
_entity_poly.pdbx_seq_one_letter_code
_entity_poly.pdbx_strand_id
1 'polypeptide(L)' 'DFFPSQRFMAVKFQNITLNQDVNVECKINANNIPTGSERDKFAGRVSFKLRINSND' A
#
# COMPACT_ATOMS: atom_id res chain seq x y z
N ASP A 1 -12.64 27.40 -1.46
CA ASP A 1 -11.80 26.18 -1.44
C ASP A 1 -12.30 25.19 -0.40
N PHE A 2 -13.15 24.28 -0.81
CA PHE A 2 -13.63 23.16 0.01
C PHE A 2 -13.06 21.89 -0.58
N PHE A 3 -11.79 21.59 -0.30
CA PHE A 3 -11.27 20.25 -0.56
C PHE A 3 -11.89 19.34 0.51
N PRO A 4 -12.74 18.36 0.14
CA PRO A 4 -13.29 17.42 1.11
C PRO A 4 -12.11 16.74 1.81
N SER A 5 -12.21 16.58 3.13
CA SER A 5 -11.16 15.96 3.95
C SER A 5 -10.71 14.64 3.31
N GLN A 6 -9.53 14.63 2.71
CA GLN A 6 -8.93 13.41 2.20
C GLN A 6 -8.76 12.49 3.40
N ARG A 7 -9.44 11.33 3.40
CA ARG A 7 -9.31 10.38 4.50
C ARG A 7 -7.94 9.72 4.40
N PHE A 8 -7.19 9.76 5.49
CA PHE A 8 -5.89 9.12 5.61
C PHE A 8 -6.02 7.86 6.45
N MET A 9 -5.20 6.85 6.15
CA MET A 9 -5.08 5.63 6.93
C MET A 9 -3.60 5.29 7.08
N ALA A 10 -3.21 4.77 8.25
CA ALA A 10 -1.85 4.32 8.54
C ALA A 10 -1.81 2.79 8.68
N VAL A 11 -0.72 2.18 8.20
CA VAL A 11 -0.45 0.74 8.32
C VAL A 11 0.85 0.55 9.09
N LYS A 12 0.83 -0.32 10.10
CA LYS A 12 2.03 -0.67 10.89
C LYS A 12 2.39 -2.14 10.65
N PHE A 13 3.61 -2.37 10.16
CA PHE A 13 4.17 -3.71 9.98
C PHE A 13 4.89 -4.14 11.26
N GLN A 14 4.37 -5.14 11.98
CA GLN A 14 4.93 -5.60 13.26
C GLN A 14 6.06 -6.62 13.09
N ASN A 15 5.94 -7.53 12.11
CA ASN A 15 6.87 -8.65 11.91
C ASN A 15 7.41 -8.64 10.47
N ILE A 16 8.33 -7.72 10.18
CA ILE A 16 8.99 -7.64 8.88
C ILE A 16 10.43 -8.12 8.97
N THR A 17 10.85 -8.91 7.97
CA THR A 17 12.22 -9.41 7.89
C THR A 17 13.17 -8.27 7.55
N LEU A 18 14.25 -8.11 8.33
CA LEU A 18 15.28 -7.12 8.08
C LEU A 18 16.20 -7.54 6.92
N ASN A 19 16.85 -6.57 6.30
CA ASN A 19 17.85 -6.73 5.23
C ASN A 19 17.35 -7.49 4.00
N GLN A 20 16.03 -7.55 3.80
CA GLN A 20 15.39 -8.22 2.69
C GLN A 20 14.37 -7.30 2.02
N ASP A 21 14.26 -7.43 0.70
CA ASP A 21 13.24 -6.73 -0.08
C ASP A 21 11.91 -7.46 0.03
N VAL A 22 10.88 -6.78 0.53
CA VAL A 22 9.52 -7.28 0.65
C VAL A 22 8.62 -6.52 -0.32
N ASN A 23 7.91 -7.24 -1.20
CA ASN A 23 6.88 -6.65 -2.04
C ASN A 23 5.58 -6.55 -1.24
N VAL A 24 5.10 -5.33 -1.01
CA VAL A 24 3.85 -5.06 -0.28
C VAL A 24 2.80 -4.59 -1.27
N GLU A 25 1.60 -5.14 -1.18
CA GLU A 25 0.43 -4.71 -1.95
C GLU A 25 -0.74 -4.48 -0.99
N CYS A 26 -1.23 -3.24 -0.93
CA CYS A 26 -2.41 -2.87 -0.16
C CYS A 26 -3.60 -2.74 -1.12
N LYS A 27 -4.69 -3.46 -0.85
CA LYS A 27 -5.93 -3.42 -1.65
C LYS A 27 -7.09 -2.86 -0.84
N ILE A 28 -7.93 -2.06 -1.49
CA ILE A 28 -9.21 -1.64 -0.95
C ILE A 28 -10.23 -2.72 -1.29
N ASN A 29 -10.76 -3.41 -0.29
CA ASN A 29 -11.81 -4.40 -0.48
C ASN A 29 -13.19 -3.74 -0.38
N ALA A 30 -13.80 -3.40 -1.52
CA ALA A 30 -15.12 -2.81 -1.59
C ALA A 30 -15.81 -3.12 -2.93
N ASN A 31 -17.12 -3.33 -2.93
CA ASN A 31 -17.89 -3.70 -4.13
C ASN A 31 -17.89 -2.63 -5.23
N ASN A 32 -17.66 -1.37 -4.87
CA ASN A 32 -17.68 -0.22 -5.77
C ASN A 32 -16.29 0.21 -6.23
N ILE A 33 -15.23 -0.47 -5.78
CA ILE A 33 -13.86 -0.19 -6.20
C ILE A 33 -13.46 -1.28 -7.19
N PRO A 34 -13.17 -0.93 -8.45
CA PRO A 34 -12.74 -1.92 -9.43
C PRO A 34 -11.43 -2.54 -8.97
N THR A 35 -11.28 -3.85 -9.17
CA THR A 35 -10.09 -4.60 -8.78
C THR A 35 -8.82 -4.23 -9.56
N GLY A 36 -8.90 -3.24 -10.47
CA GLY A 36 -7.84 -2.71 -11.32
C GLY A 36 -7.35 -3.72 -12.37
N SER A 37 -7.20 -3.30 -13.63
CA SER A 37 -6.59 -4.14 -14.67
C SER A 37 -5.06 -4.10 -14.60
N GLU A 38 -4.35 -4.88 -15.41
CA GLU A 38 -2.89 -4.72 -15.55
C GLU A 38 -2.48 -3.33 -16.07
N ARG A 39 -3.38 -2.61 -16.76
CA ARG A 39 -3.14 -1.25 -17.24
C ARG A 39 -3.37 -0.21 -16.13
N ASP A 40 -4.33 -0.45 -15.24
CA ASP A 40 -4.68 0.43 -14.12
C ASP A 40 -4.21 -0.16 -12.78
N LYS A 41 -2.88 -0.22 -12.60
CA LYS A 41 -2.26 -0.87 -11.44
C LYS A 41 -2.46 -0.13 -10.11
N PHE A 42 -2.96 1.10 -10.14
CA PHE A 42 -3.22 1.93 -8.96
C PHE A 42 -4.71 2.08 -8.62
N ALA A 43 -5.61 1.56 -9.46
CA ALA A 43 -7.04 1.59 -9.19
C ALA A 43 -7.37 0.61 -8.06
N GLY A 44 -7.69 1.14 -6.87
CA GLY A 44 -8.09 0.35 -5.71
C GLY A 44 -6.95 -0.42 -5.02
N ARG A 45 -5.71 -0.25 -5.46
CA ARG A 45 -4.54 -0.90 -4.87
C ARG A 45 -3.30 -0.03 -4.96
N VAL A 46 -2.36 -0.23 -4.04
CA VAL A 46 -1.02 0.38 -4.08
C VAL A 46 0.01 -0.69 -3.79
N SER A 47 1.03 -0.77 -4.63
CA SER A 47 2.11 -1.75 -4.49
C SER A 47 3.45 -1.03 -4.40
N PHE A 48 4.27 -1.40 -3.44
CA PHE A 48 5.58 -0.81 -3.20
C PHE A 48 6.56 -1.87 -2.67
N LYS A 49 7.86 -1.61 -2.84
CA LYS A 49 8.92 -2.42 -2.23
C LYS A 49 9.34 -1.79 -0.91
N LEU A 50 9.38 -2.59 0.13
CA LEU A 50 9.82 -2.20 1.46
C LEU A 50 11.07 -2.99 1.82
N ARG A 51 12.14 -2.28 2.20
CA ARG A 51 13.36 -2.85 2.75
C ARG A 51 13.71 -2.06 4.01
N ILE A 52 13.90 -2.78 5.12
CA ILE A 52 14.38 -2.21 6.38
C ILE A 52 15.73 -2.84 6.66
N ASN A 53 16.80 -2.05 6.68
CA ASN A 53 18.13 -2.55 7.01
C ASN A 53 18.34 -2.57 8.53
N SER A 54 19.08 -3.56 9.04
CA SER A 54 19.64 -3.48 10.40
C SER A 54 20.80 -2.47 10.39
N ASN A 55 21.00 -1.81 11.53
CA ASN A 55 22.15 -0.94 11.75
C ASN A 55 23.28 -1.73 12.41
N ASP A 56 23.73 -2.81 11.78
CA ASP A 56 24.98 -3.49 12.19
C ASP A 56 26.21 -2.64 11.84
#